data_AF-A0AA90NXQ8-F1
#
_entry.id   AF-A0AA90NXQ8-F1
#
_cell.length_a   1.000
_cell.length_b   1.000
_cell.length_c   1.000
_cell.angle_alpha   90.00
_cell.angle_beta   90.00
_cell.angle_gamma   90.00
#
_symmetry.space_group_name_H-M   'P 1'
#
loop_
_entity.id
_entity.type
_entity.pdbx_description
1 polymer ?
#
loop_
_entity_poly.entity_id
_entity_poly.type
_entity_poly.pdbx_seq_one_letter_code
_entity_poly.pdbx_strand_id
1 'polypeptide(L)' 'YVKDERTKQFAYSFHAAADRNGFVLGTIVTPGNTHDSQILEPLVEQVIEKVGKPEAVAADAAYKTPA' A
#
# COMPACT_ATOMS: atom_id res chain seq x y z
N TYR A 1 26.51 -12.57 14.67
CA TYR A 1 25.43 -13.54 14.94
C TYR A 1 24.81 -13.94 13.61
N VAL A 2 24.68 -15.25 13.36
CA VAL A 2 24.75 -15.94 12.04
C VAL A 2 24.07 -15.17 10.90
N LYS A 3 24.90 -14.85 9.90
CA LYS A 3 24.72 -13.83 8.88
C LYS A 3 24.99 -14.49 7.52
N ASP A 4 24.19 -15.46 7.08
CA ASP A 4 24.46 -16.03 5.74
C ASP A 4 23.34 -16.78 5.03
N GLU A 5 22.08 -16.33 5.08
CA GLU A 5 21.11 -16.78 4.06
C GLU A 5 19.97 -15.76 3.87
N ARG A 6 20.30 -14.59 3.29
CA ARG A 6 19.26 -13.74 2.70
C ARG A 6 18.91 -14.33 1.34
N THR A 7 17.97 -15.27 1.31
CA THR A 7 17.34 -15.67 0.06
C THR A 7 16.80 -14.40 -0.62
N LYS A 8 17.23 -14.11 -1.85
CA LYS A 8 16.62 -13.04 -2.65
C LYS A 8 15.18 -13.49 -2.96
N GLN A 9 14.24 -13.08 -2.13
CA GLN A 9 12.83 -13.31 -2.38
C GLN A 9 12.35 -12.30 -3.42
N PHE A 10 11.89 -12.79 -4.57
CA PHE A 10 11.08 -12.00 -5.51
C PHE A 10 9.65 -11.93 -4.96
N ALA A 11 9.50 -11.29 -3.80
CA ALA A 11 8.20 -11.00 -3.23
C ALA A 11 7.70 -9.66 -3.80
N TYR A 12 6.41 -9.58 -4.08
CA TYR A 12 5.73 -8.35 -4.44
C TYR A 12 4.52 -8.17 -3.55
N SER A 13 4.32 -6.94 -3.06
CA SER A 13 3.15 -6.54 -2.31
C SER A 13 2.17 -5.83 -3.23
N PHE A 14 0.89 -6.17 -3.11
CA PHE A 14 -0.19 -5.56 -3.88
C PHE A 14 -1.05 -4.70 -2.95
N HIS A 15 -1.01 -3.39 -3.15
CA HIS A 15 -1.77 -2.42 -2.37
C HIS A 15 -2.94 -1.94 -3.21
N ALA A 16 -4.16 -2.16 -2.75
CA ALA A 16 -5.37 -1.82 -3.50
C ALA A 16 -6.29 -0.92 -2.67
N ALA A 17 -6.83 0.10 -3.33
CA ALA A 17 -7.92 0.92 -2.81
C ALA A 17 -9.21 0.53 -3.52
N ALA A 18 -10.26 0.23 -2.75
CA ALA A 18 -11.57 -0.12 -3.27
C ALA A 18 -12.65 0.83 -2.73
N ASP A 19 -13.70 1.02 -3.51
CA ASP A 19 -14.89 1.75 -3.07
C ASP A 19 -15.78 0.89 -2.16
N ARG A 20 -16.84 1.49 -1.62
CA ARG A 20 -17.82 0.81 -0.76
C ARG A 20 -18.57 -0.35 -1.44
N ASN A 21 -18.59 -0.38 -2.78
CA ASN A 21 -19.27 -1.41 -3.57
C ASN A 21 -18.29 -2.52 -4.01
N GLY A 22 -17.01 -2.43 -3.63
CA GLY A 22 -15.96 -3.39 -3.96
C GLY A 22 -15.25 -3.14 -5.30
N PHE A 23 -15.47 -1.99 -5.96
CA PHE A 23 -14.72 -1.63 -7.16
C PHE A 23 -13.33 -1.15 -6.81
N VAL A 24 -12.32 -1.71 -7.48
CA VAL A 24 -10.93 -1.26 -7.33
C VAL A 24 -10.74 0.08 -8.04
N LEU A 25 -10.35 1.10 -7.27
CA LEU A 25 -10.15 2.47 -7.73
C LEU A 25 -8.67 2.76 -8.02
N GLY A 26 -7.76 2.03 -7.38
CA GLY A 26 -6.33 2.21 -7.55
C GLY A 26 -5.53 1.03 -7.01
N THR A 27 -4.38 0.77 -7.63
CA THR A 27 -3.47 -0.31 -7.25
C THR A 27 -2.03 0.13 -7.38
N ILE A 28 -1.18 -0.25 -6.42
CA ILE A 28 0.28 -0.09 -6.49
C ILE A 28 0.91 -1.44 -6.21
N VAL A 29 1.91 -1.81 -7.01
CA VAL A 29 2.72 -3.02 -6.80
C VAL A 29 4.11 -2.61 -6.38
N THR A 30 4.58 -3.12 -5.25
CA THR A 30 5.91 -2.83 -4.74
C THR A 30 6.71 -4.10 -4.52
N PRO A 31 8.05 -4.05 -4.58
CA PRO A 31 8.88 -5.14 -4.08
C PRO A 31 8.61 -5.38 -2.59
N GLY A 32 8.61 -6.64 -2.15
CA GLY A 32 8.23 -7.05 -0.79
C GLY A 32 9.18 -6.59 0.32
N ASN A 33 10.24 -5.85 0.00
CA ASN A 33 11.07 -5.14 0.97
C ASN A 33 10.65 -3.67 1.17
N THR A 34 9.58 -3.23 0.52
CA THR A 34 9.01 -1.88 0.68
C THR A 34 8.06 -1.87 1.87
N HIS A 35 8.22 -0.89 2.75
CA HIS A 35 7.37 -0.77 3.93
C HIS A 35 6.00 -0.18 3.56
N ASP A 36 4.92 -0.82 3.99
CA ASP A 36 3.55 -0.45 3.63
C ASP A 36 3.21 1.01 3.95
N SER A 37 3.75 1.57 5.04
CA SER A 37 3.54 2.97 5.41
C SER A 37 3.99 4.00 4.35
N GLN A 38 4.90 3.63 3.45
CA GLN A 38 5.31 4.51 2.34
C GLN A 38 4.33 4.48 1.16
N ILE A 39 3.37 3.54 1.15
CA ILE A 39 2.51 3.27 0.00
C ILE A 39 1.09 3.80 0.18
N LEU A 40 0.66 4.10 1.41
CA LEU A 40 -0.66 4.67 1.65
C LEU A 40 -0.87 6.01 0.94
N GLU A 41 0.05 6.96 1.14
CA GLU A 41 -0.06 8.32 0.59
C GLU A 41 -0.10 8.31 -0.96
N PRO A 42 0.84 7.64 -1.66
CA PRO A 42 0.78 7.51 -3.12
C PRO A 42 -0.50 6.83 -3.62
N LEU A 43 -1.01 5.83 -2.91
CA LEU A 43 -2.23 5.13 -3.31
C LEU A 43 -3.46 6.03 -3.18
N VAL A 44 -3.54 6.82 -2.10
CA VAL A 44 -4.62 7.77 -1.89
C VAL A 44 -4.57 8.91 -2.90
N GLU A 45 -3.39 9.47 -3.18
CA GLU A 45 -3.21 10.50 -4.23
C GLU A 45 -3.71 9.99 -5.59
N GLN A 46 -3.34 8.76 -5.97
CA GLN A 46 -3.79 8.16 -7.23
C GLN A 46 -5.32 8.01 -7.29
N VAL A 47 -5.98 7.70 -6.17
CA VAL A 47 -7.45 7.64 -6.10
C VAL A 47 -8.04 9.04 -6.22
N ILE A 48 -7.46 10.03 -5.54
CA ILE A 48 -7.90 11.43 -5.60
C ILE A 48 -7.86 11.96 -7.04
N GLU A 49 -6.78 11.69 -7.77
CA GLU A 49 -6.64 12.11 -9.17
C GLU A 49 -7.67 11.47 -10.10
N LYS A 50 -8.03 10.20 -9.85
CA LYS A 50 -8.92 9.44 -10.73
C LYS A 50 -10.40 9.67 -10.46
N VAL A 51 -10.79 9.74 -9.20
CA VAL A 51 -12.20 9.73 -8.78
C VAL A 51 -12.57 10.86 -7.82
N GLY A 52 -11.63 11.73 -7.47
CA GLY A 52 -11.82 12.84 -6.56
C GLY A 52 -11.54 12.48 -5.10
N LYS A 53 -11.59 13.51 -4.24
CA LYS A 53 -11.22 13.38 -2.83
C LYS A 53 -12.23 12.51 -2.05
N PRO A 54 -11.81 11.41 -1.41
CA PRO A 54 -12.70 10.60 -0.59
C PRO A 54 -13.10 11.36 0.69
N GLU A 55 -14.32 11.11 1.18
CA GLU A 55 -14.82 11.67 2.45
C GLU A 55 -14.09 11.06 3.65
N ALA A 56 -13.80 9.76 3.59
CA ALA A 56 -13.04 9.04 4.59
C ALA A 56 -12.22 7.91 3.92
N VAL A 57 -11.08 7.59 4.50
CA VAL A 57 -10.23 6.46 4.08
C VAL A 57 -10.10 5.51 5.26
N ALA A 58 -10.50 4.25 5.06
CA ALA A 58 -10.21 3.16 5.98
C ALA A 58 -8.95 2.44 5.49
N ALA A 59 -7.91 2.39 6.32
CA ALA A 59 -6.65 1.74 6.02
C ALA A 59 -6.27 0.77 7.15
N ASP A 60 -5.48 -0.25 6.81
CA ASP A 60 -4.91 -1.16 7.80
C ASP A 60 -4.04 -0.41 8.82
N ALA A 61 -4.02 -0.88 10.07
CA ALA A 61 -3.21 -0.29 11.14
C ALA A 61 -1.70 -0.30 10.80
N ALA A 62 -1.22 -1.23 9.98
CA ALA A 62 0.17 -1.30 9.52
C ALA A 62 0.59 -0.11 8.64
N TYR A 63 -0.37 0.61 8.04
CA TYR A 63 -0.09 1.86 7.33
C TYR A 63 0.15 3.05 8.26
N LYS A 64 -0.16 2.90 9.56
CA LYS A 64 0.09 3.96 10.54
C LYS A 64 1.59 4.07 10.80
N THR A 65 2.19 5.18 10.36
CA THR A 65 3.52 5.57 10.80
C THR A 65 3.46 5.91 12.30
N PRO A 66 4.28 5.27 13.16
CA PRO A 66 4.47 5.76 14.51
C PRO A 66 5.03 7.19 14.44
N ALA A 67 4.42 8.09 15.19
CA ALA A 67 4.91 9.45 15.36
C ALA A 67 6.26 9.46 16.10
#